data_AF-A0A497SXQ5-F1
#
_entry.id   AF-A0A497SXQ5-F1
#
_cell.length_a   1.000
_cell.length_b   1.000
_cell.length_c   1.000
_cell.angle_alpha   90.00
_cell.angle_beta   90.00
_cell.angle_gamma   90.00
#
_symmetry.space_group_name_H-M   'P 1'
#
loop_
_entity.id
_entity.type
_entity.pdbx_description
1 polymer ?
#
loop_
_entity_poly.entity_id
_entity_poly.type
_entity_poly.pdbx_seq_one_letter_code
_entity_poly.pdbx_strand_id
1 'polypeptide(L)'
;MKLRAKVKNKYLKQILEGKKKEEYRQIESIILVDEQGNEYEFEVKRISLVAGLDWLRKKYPDVDWKDEYRYSTIKIELGELINKDV
;
A
#
# COMPACT_ATOMS: atom_id res chain seq x y z
N MET A 1 -1.43 -6.80 2.70
CA MET A 1 -1.94 -5.46 3.08
C MET A 1 -3.24 -5.19 2.34
N LYS A 2 -4.21 -4.51 2.96
CA LYS A 2 -5.40 -3.97 2.29
C LYS A 2 -5.30 -2.44 2.31
N LEU A 3 -5.41 -1.77 1.17
CA LEU A 3 -5.50 -0.32 1.11
C LEU A 3 -6.95 0.10 1.34
N ARG A 4 -7.18 1.06 2.24
CA ARG A 4 -8.50 1.66 2.48
C ARG A 4 -8.51 3.06 1.89
N ALA A 5 -9.52 3.40 1.10
CA ALA A 5 -9.67 4.73 0.52
C ALA A 5 -11.16 5.11 0.44
N LYS A 6 -11.46 6.40 0.64
CA LYS A 6 -12.79 6.95 0.37
C LYS A 6 -13.02 6.99 -1.16
N VAL A 7 -14.28 6.79 -1.57
CA VAL A 7 -14.69 6.88 -2.98
C VAL A 7 -16.03 7.61 -3.06
N LYS A 8 -16.21 8.45 -4.08
CA LYS A 8 -17.51 9.11 -4.32
C LYS A 8 -18.51 8.08 -4.85
N ASN A 9 -19.76 8.15 -4.38
CA ASN A 9 -20.82 7.19 -4.74
C ASN A 9 -20.98 6.96 -6.25
N LYS A 10 -20.84 8.02 -7.07
CA LYS A 10 -20.92 7.90 -8.53
C LYS A 10 -19.85 6.96 -9.13
N TYR A 11 -18.64 6.96 -8.58
CA TYR A 11 -17.56 6.09 -9.05
C TYR A 11 -17.72 4.67 -8.50
N LEU A 12 -18.14 4.53 -7.24
CA LEU A 12 -18.47 3.23 -6.66
C LEU A 12 -19.52 2.49 -7.51
N LYS A 13 -20.59 3.18 -7.91
CA LYS A 13 -21.62 2.60 -8.80
C LYS A 13 -21.02 2.09 -10.11
N GLN A 14 -20.16 2.88 -10.77
CA GLN A 14 -19.50 2.47 -12.02
C GLN A 14 -18.56 1.26 -11.84
N ILE A 15 -17.89 1.15 -10.69
CA ILE A 15 -17.03 0.00 -10.35
C ILE A 15 -17.88 -1.25 -10.15
N LEU A 16 -18.97 -1.16 -9.38
CA LEU A 16 -19.87 -2.28 -9.13
C LEU A 16 -20.59 -2.76 -10.41
N GLU A 17 -20.85 -1.86 -11.35
CA GLU A 17 -21.39 -2.19 -12.68
C GLU A 17 -20.33 -2.70 -13.67
N GLY A 18 -19.05 -2.78 -13.29
CA GLY A 18 -17.95 -3.23 -14.14
C GLY A 18 -17.53 -2.25 -15.25
N LYS A 19 -18.13 -1.06 -15.31
CA LYS A 19 -17.83 -0.01 -16.29
C LYS A 19 -16.50 0.68 -16.03
N LYS A 20 -16.08 0.75 -14.77
CA LYS A 20 -14.81 1.34 -14.35
C LYS A 20 -13.93 0.27 -13.71
N LYS A 21 -12.77 0.02 -14.29
CA LYS A 21 -11.80 -1.01 -13.84
C LYS A 21 -10.53 -0.45 -13.21
N GLU A 22 -10.28 0.84 -13.38
CA GLU A 22 -9.07 1.53 -12.91
C GLU A 22 -9.46 2.64 -11.94
N GLU A 23 -8.76 2.75 -10.81
CA GLU A 23 -8.93 3.85 -9.84
C GLU A 23 -7.58 4.53 -9.59
N TYR A 24 -7.58 5.86 -9.64
CA TYR A 24 -6.38 6.67 -9.43
C TYR A 24 -6.47 7.37 -8.08
N ARG A 25 -5.41 7.25 -7.26
CA ARG A 25 -5.33 7.82 -5.92
C ARG A 25 -3.94 8.36 -5.66
N GLN A 26 -3.88 9.48 -4.95
CA GLN A 26 -2.67 9.91 -4.26
C GLN A 26 -2.68 9.29 -2.85
N ILE A 27 -1.55 8.77 -2.42
CA ILE A 27 -1.35 8.26 -1.07
C ILE A 27 -0.43 9.26 -0.39
N GLU A 28 -0.97 9.97 0.61
CA GLU A 28 -0.26 11.05 1.33
C GLU A 28 0.52 10.51 2.52
N SER A 29 -0.01 9.47 3.18
CA SER A 29 0.62 8.81 4.33
C SER A 29 0.39 7.31 4.33
N ILE A 30 1.19 6.59 5.12
CA ILE A 30 1.02 5.17 5.42
C ILE A 30 1.14 4.95 6.93
N ILE A 31 0.25 4.12 7.46
CA ILE A 31 0.30 3.66 8.85
C ILE A 31 1.01 2.31 8.89
N LEU A 32 2.08 2.23 9.68
CA LEU A 32 2.78 1.00 10.02
C LEU A 32 2.36 0.58 11.43
N VAL A 33 2.04 -0.71 11.59
CA VAL A 33 1.64 -1.28 12.88
C VAL A 33 2.74 -2.24 13.32
N ASP A 34 3.27 -2.04 14.52
CA ASP A 34 4.28 -2.94 15.09
C ASP A 34 3.66 -4.24 15.63
N GLU A 35 4.50 -5.16 16.11
CA GLU A 35 4.06 -6.46 16.64
C GLU A 35 3.24 -6.34 17.93
N GLN A 36 3.33 -5.20 18.64
CA GLN A 36 2.57 -4.90 19.85
C GLN A 36 1.23 -4.21 19.53
N GLY A 37 1.01 -3.81 18.28
CA GLY A 37 -0.20 -3.13 17.82
C GLY A 37 -0.13 -1.61 17.85
N ASN A 38 1.03 -1.00 18.11
CA ASN A 38 1.18 0.45 18.08
C ASN A 38 1.20 0.94 16.62
N GLU A 39 0.51 2.04 16.36
CA GLU A 39 0.38 2.63 15.03
C GLU A 39 1.31 3.84 14.86
N TYR A 40 2.00 3.87 13.71
CA TYR A 40 2.94 4.93 13.33
C TYR A 40 2.60 5.44 11.94
N GLU A 41 2.22 6.71 11.82
CA GLU A 41 1.89 7.33 10.53
C GLU A 41 3.09 8.07 9.95
N PHE A 42 3.49 7.70 8.74
CA PHE A 42 4.57 8.34 7.99
C PHE A 42 4.06 8.98 6.71
N GLU A 43 4.64 10.12 6.35
CA GLU A 43 4.44 10.73 5.03
C GLU A 43 4.92 9.78 3.92
N VAL A 44 4.20 9.74 2.80
CA VAL A 44 4.61 9.04 1.58
C VAL A 44 5.22 10.02 0.60
N LYS A 45 6.54 9.92 0.38
CA LYS A 45 7.25 10.75 -0.61
C LYS A 45 7.12 10.22 -2.02
N ARG A 46 7.18 8.89 -2.17
CA ARG A 46 7.16 8.24 -3.49
C ARG A 46 6.60 6.83 -3.41
N ILE A 47 5.87 6.45 -4.45
CA ILE A 47 5.47 5.06 -4.72
C ILE A 47 6.12 4.62 -6.02
N SER A 48 6.75 3.44 -6.01
CA SER A 48 7.29 2.80 -7.21
C SER A 48 6.98 1.31 -7.21
N LEU A 49 6.95 0.71 -8.39
CA LEU A 49 6.87 -0.75 -8.51
C LEU A 49 8.24 -1.38 -8.20
N VAL A 50 8.23 -2.58 -7.63
CA VAL A 50 9.46 -3.36 -7.43
C VAL A 50 9.67 -4.29 -8.62
N ALA A 51 10.87 -4.30 -9.18
CA ALA A 51 11.17 -5.01 -10.42
C ALA A 51 11.20 -6.55 -10.30
N GLY A 52 11.26 -7.12 -9.09
CA GLY A 52 11.28 -8.57 -8.95
C GLY A 52 11.14 -9.09 -7.52
N LEU A 53 10.23 -10.06 -7.35
CA LEU A 53 10.00 -10.75 -6.07
C LEU A 53 11.21 -11.59 -5.64
N ASP A 54 11.99 -12.14 -6.58
CA ASP A 54 13.15 -12.98 -6.25
C ASP A 54 14.26 -12.19 -5.55
N TRP A 55 14.45 -10.92 -5.93
CA TRP A 55 15.38 -10.03 -5.24
C TRP A 55 14.87 -9.70 -3.83
N LEU A 56 13.56 -9.47 -3.67
CA LEU A 56 12.93 -9.23 -2.36
C LEU A 56 13.07 -10.44 -1.44
N ARG A 57 12.83 -11.66 -1.93
CA ARG A 57 13.00 -12.90 -1.17
C ARG A 57 14.42 -13.10 -0.65
N LYS A 58 15.44 -12.72 -1.44
CA LYS A 58 16.84 -12.77 -0.99
C LYS A 58 17.16 -11.69 0.03
N LYS A 59 16.60 -10.50 -0.13
CA LYS A 59 16.89 -9.34 0.73
C LYS A 59 16.12 -9.35 2.05
N TYR A 60 14.90 -9.88 2.04
CA TYR A 60 13.96 -9.95 3.17
C TYR A 60 13.41 -11.39 3.27
N PRO A 61 14.24 -12.35 3.70
CA PRO A 61 13.88 -13.78 3.71
C PRO A 61 12.87 -14.15 4.81
N ASP A 62 12.71 -13.28 5.81
CA ASP A 62 11.77 -13.38 6.93
C ASP A 62 10.33 -13.00 6.57
N VAL A 63 10.13 -12.32 5.43
CA VAL A 63 8.81 -11.93 4.94
C VAL A 63 8.22 -13.03 4.06
N ASP A 64 6.98 -13.44 4.34
CA ASP A 64 6.21 -14.40 3.52
C ASP A 64 5.70 -13.76 2.21
N TRP A 65 6.56 -13.75 1.19
CA TRP A 65 6.25 -13.21 -0.13
C TRP A 65 5.40 -14.15 -0.98
N LYS A 66 4.15 -13.77 -1.23
CA LYS A 66 3.20 -14.51 -2.07
C LYS A 66 3.35 -14.17 -3.56
N ASP A 67 3.55 -15.18 -4.40
CA ASP A 67 3.74 -15.01 -5.84
C ASP A 67 2.53 -14.39 -6.55
N GLU A 68 1.30 -14.63 -6.07
CA GLU A 68 0.08 -14.03 -6.63
C GLU A 68 0.05 -12.48 -6.58
N TYR A 69 0.86 -11.87 -5.72
CA TYR A 69 0.96 -10.42 -5.57
C TYR A 69 2.25 -9.83 -6.16
N ARG A 70 2.98 -10.59 -6.99
CA ARG A 70 4.21 -10.14 -7.66
C ARG A 70 4.07 -8.77 -8.31
N TYR A 71 2.97 -8.54 -9.04
CA TYR A 71 2.71 -7.27 -9.74
C TYR A 71 2.00 -6.21 -8.88
N SER A 72 1.57 -6.58 -7.67
CA SER A 72 0.95 -5.67 -6.70
C SER A 72 1.92 -5.24 -5.60
N THR A 73 3.21 -5.59 -5.74
CA THR A 73 4.25 -5.23 -4.77
C THR A 73 4.76 -3.81 -5.06
N ILE A 74 4.60 -2.94 -4.06
CA ILE A 74 5.01 -1.53 -4.14
C ILE A 74 6.17 -1.28 -3.18
N LYS A 75 7.08 -0.39 -3.60
CA LYS A 75 8.04 0.28 -2.72
C LYS A 75 7.47 1.64 -2.38
N ILE A 76 7.37 1.91 -1.08
CA ILE A 76 6.98 3.21 -0.55
C ILE A 76 8.24 3.84 0.06
N GLU A 77 8.55 5.05 -0.39
CA GLU A 77 9.58 5.89 0.22
C GLU A 77 8.93 6.74 1.31
N LEU A 78 9.37 6.52 2.55
CA LEU A 78 8.84 7.19 3.73
C LEU A 78 9.53 8.55 3.94
N GLY A 79 8.74 9.55 4.32
CA GLY A 79 9.19 10.86 4.76
C GLY A 79 9.22 10.98 6.28
N GLU A 80 8.74 12.11 6.78
CA GLU A 80 8.70 12.40 8.22
C GLU A 80 7.62 11.57 8.94
N LEU A 81 7.85 11.28 10.23
CA LEU A 81 6.83 10.74 11.12
C LEU A 81 5.80 11.84 11.40
N ILE A 82 4.55 11.60 11.04
CA ILE A 82 3.44 12.54 11.23
C ILE A 82 2.86 12.36 12.62
N ASN A 83 2.59 11.12 13.02
CA ASN A 83 1.94 10.81 14.28
C ASN A 83 2.35 9.44 14.84
N LYS A 84 2.35 9.32 16.16
CA LYS A 84 2.49 8.08 16.91
C LYS A 84 1.23 7.92 17.76
N ASP A 85 0.67 6.71 17.81
CA ASP A 85 -0.58 6.37 18.51
C ASP A 85 -1.86 6.83 17.76
N VAL A 86 -1.90 6.62 16.43
CA VAL A 86 -3.14 6.77 15.61
C VAL A 86 -4.27 5.91 16.15
#